data_AF-A0A927BPR1-F1
#
_entry.id   AF-A0A927BPR1-F1
#
_cell.length_a   1.000
_cell.length_b   1.000
_cell.length_c   1.000
_cell.angle_alpha   90.00
_cell.angle_beta   90.00
_cell.angle_gamma   90.00
#
_symmetry.space_group_name_H-M   'P 1'
#
loop_
_entity.id
_entity.type
_entity.pdbx_description
1 polymer ?
#
loop_
_entity_poly.entity_id
_entity_poly.type
_entity_poly.pdbx_seq_one_letter_code
_entity_poly.pdbx_strand_id
1 'polypeptide(L)'
;MDDGAGGALLAAMLCVLASGTPQAAVVAPAVFLVSNRFGWALGAGGLPSFYVTALQTAAVIGLTMFLADAHVLTGGEAASVAAANMVLLLPILSLVSLSEDAISGFRAMAAGRLISVGMFLGAMVGGVALVGFLLRDADVDARNTAFRALPLALSLVTSAIGALGNAIFMGGPPRLLPWAAGAGVLAGLVNGVLHQELGQPSPMAALGAAAVLGAAAGAVAPSLHIPSRSLVVPGIAGALLPGPDVYRSLLQYGLHVPGAGGYAVLAFVTTAAIGVGTVLGSQLGGAAQRRWAPAS
;
A
#
# COMPACT_ATOMS: atom_id res chain seq x y z
N MET A 1 -1.25 -9.73 20.66
CA MET A 1 0.12 -9.94 20.18
C MET A 1 0.10 -10.46 18.72
N ASP A 2 -0.96 -10.19 17.97
CA ASP A 2 -1.25 -10.90 16.70
C ASP A 2 -1.09 -10.03 15.44
N ASP A 3 -0.86 -8.72 15.60
CA ASP A 3 -0.75 -7.76 14.48
C ASP A 3 0.46 -8.05 13.57
N GLY A 4 1.53 -8.64 14.12
CA GLY A 4 2.73 -8.96 13.35
C GLY A 4 2.51 -9.98 12.24
N ALA A 5 1.60 -10.94 12.43
CA ALA A 5 1.33 -11.99 11.45
C ALA A 5 0.61 -11.46 10.21
N GLY A 6 -0.36 -10.56 10.39
CA GLY A 6 -1.08 -9.92 9.28
C GLY A 6 -0.16 -9.04 8.42
N GLY A 7 0.70 -8.25 9.06
CA GLY A 7 1.68 -7.40 8.38
C GLY A 7 2.78 -8.21 7.65
N ALA A 8 3.22 -9.32 8.25
CA ALA A 8 4.14 -10.27 7.62
C ALA A 8 3.53 -10.89 6.34
N LEU A 9 2.27 -11.34 6.42
CA LEU A 9 1.57 -11.91 5.26
C LEU A 9 1.42 -10.87 4.13
N LEU A 10 1.06 -9.64 4.49
CA LEU A 10 0.99 -8.52 3.56
C LEU A 10 2.35 -8.26 2.89
N ALA A 11 3.44 -8.21 3.66
CA ALA A 11 4.79 -7.98 3.13
C ALA A 11 5.18 -9.04 2.09
N ALA A 12 4.87 -10.32 2.36
CA ALA A 12 5.10 -11.40 1.39
C ALA A 12 4.30 -11.19 0.09
N MET A 13 3.00 -10.91 0.19
CA MET A 13 2.13 -10.76 -0.99
C MET A 13 2.49 -9.52 -1.81
N LEU A 14 2.85 -8.41 -1.16
CA LEU A 14 3.32 -7.21 -1.83
C LEU A 14 4.67 -7.44 -2.53
N CYS A 15 5.53 -8.27 -1.97
CA CYS A 15 6.79 -8.65 -2.60
C CYS A 15 6.54 -9.48 -3.87
N VAL A 16 5.62 -10.44 -3.83
CA VAL A 16 5.20 -11.20 -5.01
C VAL A 16 4.56 -10.26 -6.06
N LEU A 17 3.74 -9.31 -5.63
CA LEU A 17 3.13 -8.31 -6.51
C LEU A 17 4.18 -7.39 -7.16
N ALA A 18 5.26 -7.10 -6.44
CA ALA A 18 6.44 -6.37 -6.90
C ALA A 18 7.37 -7.22 -7.80
N SER A 19 6.87 -8.34 -8.36
CA SER A 19 7.65 -9.28 -9.18
C SER A 19 8.81 -9.95 -8.44
N GLY A 20 8.76 -10.01 -7.11
CA GLY A 20 9.74 -10.70 -6.28
C GLY A 20 9.71 -12.21 -6.50
N THR A 21 10.87 -12.85 -6.30
CA THR A 21 10.98 -14.31 -6.32
C THR A 21 10.33 -14.93 -5.07
N PRO A 22 10.05 -16.24 -5.06
CA PRO A 22 9.59 -16.93 -3.84
C PRO A 22 10.56 -16.74 -2.65
N GLN A 23 11.85 -16.64 -2.91
CA GLN A 23 12.87 -16.34 -1.90
C GLN A 23 12.69 -14.93 -1.33
N ALA A 24 12.55 -13.92 -2.20
CA ALA A 24 12.26 -12.55 -1.78
C ALA A 24 10.96 -12.45 -0.96
N ALA A 25 9.92 -13.20 -1.34
CA ALA A 25 8.64 -13.24 -0.64
C ALA A 25 8.72 -13.81 0.78
N VAL A 26 9.67 -14.71 1.06
CA VAL A 26 9.94 -15.23 2.42
C VAL A 26 10.77 -14.26 3.24
N VAL A 27 11.70 -13.54 2.60
CA VAL A 27 12.58 -12.56 3.26
C VAL A 27 11.84 -11.26 3.60
N ALA A 28 10.88 -10.83 2.78
CA ALA A 28 10.11 -9.61 3.02
C ALA A 28 9.38 -9.56 4.37
N PRO A 29 8.68 -10.62 4.83
CA PRO A 29 8.16 -10.74 6.18
C PRO A 29 9.19 -10.54 7.29
N ALA A 30 10.39 -11.10 7.13
CA ALA A 30 11.45 -10.99 8.13
C ALA A 30 11.93 -9.53 8.25
N VAL A 31 12.16 -8.86 7.11
CA VAL A 31 12.47 -7.43 7.06
C VAL A 31 11.37 -6.61 7.71
N PHE A 32 10.10 -6.90 7.40
CA PHE A 32 8.95 -6.22 8.00
C PHE A 32 8.95 -6.34 9.52
N LEU A 33 9.07 -7.56 10.05
CA LEU A 33 9.01 -7.81 11.48
C LEU A 33 10.16 -7.14 12.23
N VAL A 34 11.38 -7.20 11.69
CA VAL A 34 12.56 -6.54 12.28
C VAL A 34 12.37 -5.02 12.30
N SER A 35 12.03 -4.42 11.16
CA SER A 35 11.83 -2.97 11.06
C SER A 35 10.64 -2.49 11.90
N ASN A 36 9.55 -3.24 11.96
CA ASN A 36 8.39 -2.91 12.79
C ASN A 36 8.70 -3.03 14.28
N ARG A 37 9.46 -4.04 14.70
CA ARG A 37 9.91 -4.17 16.08
C ARG A 37 10.86 -3.04 16.47
N PHE A 38 11.74 -2.64 15.56
CA PHE A 38 12.62 -1.49 15.73
C PHE A 38 11.83 -0.18 15.87
N GLY A 39 10.86 0.07 14.99
CA GLY A 39 9.97 1.23 15.08
C GLY A 39 9.17 1.26 16.38
N TRP A 40 8.65 0.11 16.82
CA TRP A 40 7.97 -0.01 18.10
C TRP A 40 8.89 0.34 19.28
N ALA A 41 10.14 -0.15 19.28
CA ALA A 41 11.09 0.15 20.34
C ALA A 41 11.44 1.66 20.40
N LEU A 42 11.62 2.29 19.24
CA LEU A 42 11.84 3.74 19.15
C LEU A 42 10.64 4.54 19.65
N GLY A 43 9.43 4.14 19.26
CA GLY A 43 8.18 4.78 19.71
C GLY A 43 7.94 4.60 21.22
N ALA A 44 8.23 3.41 21.75
CA ALA A 44 8.17 3.14 23.19
C ALA A 44 9.19 3.97 23.98
N GLY A 45 10.31 4.36 23.35
CA GLY A 45 11.29 5.29 23.90
C GLY A 45 10.85 6.76 23.90
N GLY A 46 9.64 7.08 23.43
CA GLY A 46 9.09 8.45 23.43
C GLY A 46 9.48 9.30 22.22
N LEU A 47 10.10 8.70 21.19
CA LEU A 47 10.43 9.43 19.97
C LEU A 47 9.16 9.82 19.19
N PRO A 48 9.06 11.07 18.70
CA PRO A 48 7.97 11.47 17.82
C PRO A 48 7.88 10.60 16.55
N SER A 49 6.65 10.39 16.05
CA SER A 49 6.36 9.52 14.89
C SER A 49 7.14 9.86 13.64
N PHE A 50 7.49 11.14 13.44
CA PHE A 50 8.36 11.59 12.35
C PHE A 50 9.73 10.89 12.40
N TYR A 51 10.41 10.92 13.54
CA TYR A 51 11.73 10.30 13.69
C TYR A 51 11.65 8.78 13.64
N VAL A 52 10.61 8.19 14.25
CA VAL A 52 10.35 6.75 14.18
C VAL A 52 10.22 6.30 12.73
N THR A 53 9.40 7.01 11.94
CA THR A 53 9.19 6.69 10.52
C THR A 53 10.47 6.84 9.72
N ALA A 54 11.24 7.91 9.94
CA ALA A 54 12.50 8.14 9.25
C ALA A 54 13.51 7.03 9.53
N LEU A 55 13.69 6.66 10.80
CA LEU A 55 14.61 5.60 11.23
C LEU A 55 14.12 4.21 10.79
N GLN A 56 12.82 3.96 10.81
CA GLN A 56 12.24 2.71 10.33
C GLN A 56 12.41 2.57 8.81
N THR A 57 12.25 3.67 8.06
CA THR A 57 12.52 3.72 6.62
C THR A 57 13.99 3.43 6.34
N ALA A 58 14.91 4.07 7.10
CA ALA A 58 16.34 3.81 7.01
C ALA A 58 16.68 2.34 7.33
N ALA A 59 16.04 1.75 8.34
CA ALA A 59 16.24 0.36 8.71
C ALA A 59 15.80 -0.61 7.61
N VAL A 60 14.65 -0.38 6.96
CA VAL A 60 14.20 -1.20 5.83
C VAL A 60 15.20 -1.13 4.69
N ILE A 61 15.55 0.07 4.23
CA ILE A 61 16.47 0.24 3.09
C ILE A 61 17.85 -0.34 3.44
N GLY A 62 18.41 0.00 4.59
CA GLY A 62 19.70 -0.48 5.05
C GLY A 62 19.75 -2.00 5.18
N LEU A 63 18.71 -2.64 5.75
CA LEU A 63 18.65 -4.10 5.87
C LEU A 63 18.53 -4.77 4.50
N THR A 64 17.74 -4.21 3.59
CA THR A 64 17.65 -4.76 2.21
C THR A 64 18.94 -4.63 1.43
N MET A 65 19.67 -3.51 1.60
CA MET A 65 21.00 -3.33 1.00
C MET A 65 22.02 -4.28 1.60
N PHE A 66 22.02 -4.47 2.92
CA PHE A 66 22.89 -5.43 3.60
C PHE A 66 22.64 -6.87 3.14
N LEU A 67 21.38 -7.27 2.96
CA LEU A 67 21.03 -8.59 2.44
C LEU A 67 21.45 -8.79 0.97
N ALA A 68 21.46 -7.71 0.18
CA ALA A 68 21.98 -7.73 -1.18
C ALA A 68 23.50 -7.89 -1.20
N ASP A 69 24.22 -7.13 -0.37
CA ASP A 69 25.69 -7.22 -0.23
C ASP A 69 26.14 -8.59 0.30
N ALA A 70 25.39 -9.17 1.24
CA ALA A 70 25.61 -10.52 1.73
C ALA A 70 25.28 -11.64 0.72
N HIS A 71 24.90 -11.30 -0.53
CA HIS A 71 24.50 -12.24 -1.59
C HIS A 71 23.31 -13.15 -1.21
N VAL A 72 22.52 -12.76 -0.20
CA VAL A 72 21.27 -13.46 0.18
C VAL A 72 20.12 -13.10 -0.76
N LEU A 73 20.16 -11.88 -1.31
CA LEU A 73 19.22 -11.39 -2.31
C LEU A 73 20.00 -10.89 -3.52
N THR A 74 19.50 -11.17 -4.72
CA THR A 74 19.93 -10.46 -5.92
C THR A 74 19.45 -9.00 -5.88
N GLY A 75 20.07 -8.11 -6.66
CA GLY A 75 19.68 -6.69 -6.69
C GLY A 75 18.20 -6.46 -7.02
N GLY A 76 17.62 -7.33 -7.87
CA GLY A 76 16.19 -7.31 -8.18
C GLY A 76 15.29 -7.77 -7.03
N GLU A 77 15.71 -8.80 -6.31
CA GLU A 77 14.98 -9.30 -5.15
C GLU A 77 15.02 -8.29 -4.01
N ALA A 78 16.19 -7.70 -3.73
CA ALA A 78 16.34 -6.63 -2.75
C ALA A 78 15.42 -5.43 -3.07
N ALA A 79 15.29 -5.07 -4.35
CA ALA A 79 14.38 -4.02 -4.78
C ALA A 79 12.91 -4.37 -4.52
N SER A 80 12.50 -5.61 -4.83
CA SER A 80 11.13 -6.08 -4.56
C SER A 80 10.81 -6.15 -3.06
N VAL A 81 11.77 -6.57 -2.22
CA VAL A 81 11.63 -6.61 -0.77
C VAL A 81 11.52 -5.21 -0.18
N ALA A 82 12.39 -4.29 -0.62
CA ALA A 82 12.37 -2.90 -0.19
C ALA A 82 11.06 -2.23 -0.60
N ALA A 83 10.60 -2.44 -1.84
CA ALA A 83 9.32 -1.94 -2.32
C ALA A 83 8.16 -2.42 -1.45
N ALA A 84 8.04 -3.73 -1.23
CA ALA A 84 6.97 -4.32 -0.42
C ALA A 84 6.91 -3.73 1.00
N ASN A 85 8.06 -3.55 1.64
CA ASN A 85 8.14 -3.02 3.00
C ASN A 85 7.89 -1.50 3.06
N MET A 86 8.38 -0.74 2.07
CA MET A 86 8.09 0.70 1.95
C MET A 86 6.59 0.95 1.83
N VAL A 87 5.88 0.10 1.08
CA VAL A 87 4.43 0.21 0.90
C VAL A 87 3.68 0.13 2.23
N LEU A 88 4.15 -0.73 3.13
CA LEU A 88 3.54 -0.89 4.45
C LEU A 88 3.82 0.28 5.39
N LEU A 89 4.88 1.03 5.15
CA LEU A 89 5.19 2.26 5.88
C LEU A 89 4.39 3.47 5.37
N LEU A 90 3.88 3.40 4.14
CA LEU A 90 3.17 4.53 3.55
C LEU A 90 1.82 4.78 4.24
N PRO A 91 1.46 6.05 4.48
CA PRO A 91 0.19 6.41 5.08
C PRO A 91 -0.95 6.40 4.04
N ILE A 92 -1.11 5.29 3.31
CA ILE A 92 -2.02 5.20 2.15
C ILE A 92 -3.47 5.43 2.56
N LEU A 93 -3.90 4.88 3.68
CA LEU A 93 -5.26 5.11 4.20
C LEU A 93 -5.49 6.58 4.57
N SER A 94 -4.44 7.28 5.03
CA SER A 94 -4.51 8.72 5.27
C SER A 94 -4.59 9.50 3.97
N LEU A 95 -3.85 9.11 2.92
CA LEU A 95 -3.97 9.72 1.60
C LEU A 95 -5.36 9.50 0.98
N VAL A 96 -5.92 8.30 1.08
CA VAL A 96 -7.28 7.99 0.60
C VAL A 96 -8.29 8.84 1.35
N SER A 97 -8.25 8.81 2.69
CA SER A 97 -9.17 9.57 3.52
C SER A 97 -9.01 11.09 3.34
N LEU A 98 -7.81 11.57 3.01
CA LEU A 98 -7.57 12.99 2.68
C LEU A 98 -8.40 13.39 1.47
N SER A 99 -8.42 12.57 0.43
CA SER A 99 -9.24 12.78 -0.75
C SER A 99 -10.73 12.64 -0.44
N GLU A 100 -11.13 11.64 0.37
CA GLU A 100 -12.51 11.49 0.84
C GLU A 100 -13.00 12.75 1.56
N ASP A 101 -12.21 13.24 2.53
CA ASP A 101 -12.51 14.41 3.35
C ASP A 101 -12.57 15.69 2.50
N ALA A 102 -11.66 15.83 1.52
CA ALA A 102 -11.63 16.97 0.62
C ALA A 102 -12.87 17.04 -0.29
N ILE A 103 -13.31 15.90 -0.83
CA ILE A 103 -14.49 15.80 -1.69
C ILE A 103 -15.79 15.98 -0.90
N SER A 104 -15.84 15.41 0.31
CA SER A 104 -17.02 15.44 1.16
C SER A 104 -17.23 16.78 1.87
N GLY A 105 -16.32 17.74 1.69
CA GLY A 105 -16.42 19.09 2.25
C GLY A 105 -15.79 19.28 3.63
N PHE A 106 -15.12 18.26 4.20
CA PHE A 106 -14.43 18.32 5.49
C PHE A 106 -13.03 18.95 5.36
N ARG A 107 -12.97 20.19 4.87
CA ARG A 107 -11.72 20.88 4.48
C ARG A 107 -10.68 20.98 5.60
N ALA A 108 -11.10 21.19 6.85
CA ALA A 108 -10.18 21.27 8.00
C ALA A 108 -9.53 19.90 8.30
N MET A 109 -10.30 18.81 8.23
CA MET A 109 -9.78 17.44 8.41
C MET A 109 -8.83 17.07 7.27
N ALA A 110 -9.20 17.42 6.03
CA ALA A 110 -8.35 17.25 4.86
C ALA A 110 -7.02 18.00 5.03
N ALA A 111 -7.04 19.28 5.44
CA ALA A 111 -5.82 20.05 5.67
C ALA A 111 -4.92 19.43 6.76
N GLY A 112 -5.49 19.01 7.90
CA GLY A 112 -4.73 18.34 8.97
C GLY A 112 -4.11 17.02 8.50
N ARG A 113 -4.83 16.25 7.68
CA ARG A 113 -4.34 14.99 7.12
C ARG A 113 -3.27 15.22 6.06
N LEU A 114 -3.38 16.28 5.26
CA LEU A 114 -2.37 16.68 4.28
C LEU A 114 -1.05 17.01 4.97
N ILE A 115 -1.09 17.79 6.07
CA ILE A 115 0.10 18.10 6.87
C ILE A 115 0.73 16.81 7.42
N SER A 116 -0.10 15.93 7.98
CA SER A 116 0.35 14.66 8.56
C SER A 116 1.02 13.77 7.50
N VAL A 117 0.37 13.60 6.34
CA VAL A 117 0.92 12.85 5.20
C VAL A 117 2.22 13.47 4.71
N GLY A 118 2.28 14.80 4.58
CA GLY A 118 3.50 15.52 4.18
C GLY A 118 4.66 15.28 5.13
N MET A 119 4.41 15.29 6.45
CA MET A 119 5.42 14.93 7.46
C MET A 119 5.87 13.49 7.34
N PHE A 120 4.96 12.53 7.13
CA PHE A 120 5.30 11.12 6.92
C PHE A 120 6.17 10.91 5.68
N LEU A 121 5.79 11.51 4.54
CA LEU A 121 6.59 11.44 3.31
C LEU A 121 7.96 12.10 3.49
N GLY A 122 8.02 13.25 4.16
CA GLY A 122 9.27 13.92 4.50
C GLY A 122 10.18 13.06 5.39
N ALA A 123 9.61 12.36 6.37
CA ALA A 123 10.33 11.42 7.21
C ALA A 123 10.90 10.25 6.38
N MET A 124 10.11 9.67 5.47
CA MET A 124 10.58 8.58 4.61
C MET A 124 11.73 9.04 3.71
N VAL A 125 11.60 10.20 3.06
CA VAL A 125 12.68 10.79 2.25
C VAL A 125 13.93 11.02 3.10
N GLY A 126 13.77 11.54 4.32
CA GLY A 126 14.87 11.72 5.27
C GLY A 126 15.55 10.40 5.65
N GLY A 127 14.79 9.33 5.85
CA GLY A 127 15.31 7.99 6.14
C GLY A 127 16.12 7.41 4.98
N VAL A 128 15.63 7.54 3.75
CA VAL A 128 16.35 7.12 2.54
C VAL A 128 17.64 7.93 2.38
N ALA A 129 17.59 9.25 2.56
CA ALA A 129 18.75 10.13 2.46
C ALA A 129 19.81 9.82 3.52
N LEU A 130 19.40 9.44 4.74
CA LEU A 130 20.30 9.03 5.81
C LEU A 130 21.14 7.79 5.42
N VAL A 131 20.49 6.76 4.86
CA VAL A 131 21.20 5.56 4.38
C VAL A 131 22.15 5.92 3.24
N GLY A 132 21.68 6.71 2.28
CA GLY A 132 22.51 7.20 1.17
C GLY A 132 23.71 8.04 1.63
N PHE A 133 23.61 8.74 2.75
CA PHE A 133 24.74 9.46 3.36
C PHE A 133 25.75 8.52 4.04
N LEU A 134 25.26 7.49 4.74
CA LEU A 134 26.10 6.55 5.49
C LEU A 134 26.84 5.55 4.59
N LEU A 135 26.27 5.21 3.43
CA LEU A 135 26.80 4.20 2.51
C LEU A 135 27.45 4.81 1.25
N ARG A 136 27.90 6.07 1.31
CA ARG A 136 28.47 6.80 0.16
C ARG A 136 29.65 6.11 -0.53
N ASP A 137 30.40 5.27 0.19
CA ASP A 137 31.60 4.58 -0.30
C ASP A 137 31.34 3.10 -0.65
N ALA A 138 30.11 2.59 -0.49
CA ALA A 138 29.77 1.24 -0.89
C ALA A 138 29.50 1.20 -2.40
N ASP A 139 30.18 0.30 -3.12
CA ASP A 139 30.02 0.09 -4.56
C ASP A 139 28.67 -0.60 -4.83
N VAL A 140 27.59 0.18 -4.86
CA VAL A 140 26.24 -0.37 -5.00
C VAL A 140 25.91 -0.50 -6.48
N ASP A 141 26.28 -1.65 -7.04
CA ASP A 141 25.84 -2.11 -8.35
C ASP A 141 24.41 -2.72 -8.32
N ALA A 142 23.58 -2.32 -7.35
CA ALA A 142 22.14 -2.61 -7.33
C ALA A 142 21.40 -1.61 -8.26
N ARG A 143 21.82 -1.58 -9.52
CA ARG A 143 21.31 -0.68 -10.54
C ARG A 143 20.39 -1.44 -11.50
N ASN A 144 19.16 -0.93 -11.62
CA ASN A 144 18.07 -1.40 -12.46
C ASN A 144 17.44 -2.75 -12.09
N THR A 145 16.14 -2.69 -11.80
CA THR A 145 15.25 -3.79 -12.12
C THR A 145 13.90 -3.27 -12.59
N ALA A 146 13.55 -3.67 -13.81
CA ALA A 146 12.24 -3.47 -14.38
C ALA A 146 11.25 -4.40 -13.65
N PHE A 147 10.20 -3.82 -13.08
CA PHE A 147 9.06 -4.59 -12.57
C PHE A 147 8.37 -5.27 -13.75
N ARG A 148 8.23 -6.59 -13.70
CA ARG A 148 7.55 -7.35 -14.74
C ARG A 148 6.08 -7.51 -14.33
N ALA A 149 5.17 -7.07 -15.20
CA ALA A 149 3.74 -7.23 -14.96
C ALA A 149 3.41 -8.70 -14.64
N LEU A 150 2.80 -8.92 -13.48
CA LEU A 150 2.40 -10.25 -13.03
C LEU A 150 1.22 -10.76 -13.87
N PRO A 151 1.16 -12.07 -14.18
CA PRO A 151 -0.03 -12.66 -14.79
C PRO A 151 -1.26 -12.45 -13.90
N LEU A 152 -2.39 -12.15 -14.54
CA LEU A 152 -3.66 -11.73 -13.91
C LEU A 152 -4.12 -12.68 -12.80
N ALA A 153 -3.99 -14.00 -13.01
CA ALA A 153 -4.36 -15.02 -12.03
C ALA A 153 -3.54 -14.93 -10.73
N LEU A 154 -2.23 -14.65 -10.82
CA LEU A 154 -1.37 -14.53 -9.65
C LEU A 154 -1.67 -13.24 -8.88
N SER A 155 -1.95 -12.15 -9.60
CA SER A 155 -2.38 -10.87 -9.01
C SER A 155 -3.68 -11.00 -8.20
N LEU A 156 -4.64 -11.81 -8.67
CA LEU A 156 -5.89 -12.05 -7.94
C LEU A 156 -5.67 -12.82 -6.64
N VAL A 157 -4.82 -13.85 -6.67
CA VAL A 157 -4.47 -14.63 -5.48
C VAL A 157 -3.72 -13.76 -4.47
N THR A 158 -2.72 -12.99 -4.90
CA THR A 158 -2.00 -12.06 -4.02
C THR A 158 -2.90 -10.96 -3.49
N SER A 159 -3.88 -10.49 -4.28
CA SER A 159 -4.85 -9.49 -3.84
C SER A 159 -5.79 -10.03 -2.77
N ALA A 160 -6.25 -11.27 -2.91
CA ALA A 160 -7.09 -11.94 -1.93
C ALA A 160 -6.33 -12.14 -0.60
N ILE A 161 -5.11 -12.67 -0.68
CA ILE A 161 -4.28 -12.95 0.49
C ILE A 161 -3.77 -11.66 1.13
N GLY A 162 -3.45 -10.64 0.33
CA GLY A 162 -3.11 -9.30 0.80
C GLY A 162 -4.27 -8.66 1.56
N ALA A 163 -5.49 -8.71 1.02
CA ALA A 163 -6.67 -8.21 1.72
C ALA A 163 -6.95 -8.97 3.03
N LEU A 164 -6.74 -10.29 3.06
CA LEU A 164 -6.79 -11.09 4.29
C LEU A 164 -5.74 -10.64 5.30
N GLY A 165 -4.48 -10.51 4.87
CA GLY A 165 -3.38 -10.03 5.71
C GLY A 165 -3.68 -8.66 6.30
N ASN A 166 -4.26 -7.75 5.52
CA ASN A 166 -4.69 -6.45 6.01
C ASN A 166 -5.84 -6.53 7.01
N ALA A 167 -6.85 -7.38 6.77
CA ALA A 167 -7.94 -7.57 7.71
C ALA A 167 -7.46 -8.11 9.05
N ILE A 168 -6.49 -9.04 9.04
CA ILE A 168 -5.82 -9.57 10.24
C ILE A 168 -4.97 -8.48 10.91
N PHE A 169 -4.19 -7.74 10.12
CA PHE A 169 -3.33 -6.64 10.60
C PHE A 169 -4.13 -5.54 11.32
N MET A 170 -5.33 -5.25 10.84
CA MET A 170 -6.23 -4.27 11.47
C MET A 170 -7.01 -4.84 12.68
N GLY A 171 -6.80 -6.10 13.06
CA GLY A 171 -7.51 -6.75 14.17
C GLY A 171 -8.98 -7.03 13.88
N GLY A 172 -9.36 -7.24 12.62
CA GLY A 172 -10.74 -7.49 12.23
C GLY A 172 -11.27 -8.84 12.74
N PRO A 173 -12.55 -8.96 13.17
CA PRO A 173 -13.12 -10.23 13.57
C PRO A 173 -13.07 -11.27 12.44
N PRO A 174 -12.91 -12.57 12.75
CA PRO A 174 -12.68 -13.62 11.75
C PRO A 174 -13.83 -13.77 10.75
N ARG A 175 -15.04 -13.35 11.12
CA ARG A 175 -16.21 -13.32 10.23
C ARG A 175 -16.07 -12.35 9.06
N LEU A 176 -15.17 -11.36 9.14
CA LEU A 176 -14.88 -10.41 8.06
C LEU A 176 -13.86 -10.92 7.04
N LEU A 177 -13.06 -11.93 7.39
CA LEU A 177 -12.02 -12.49 6.52
C LEU A 177 -12.52 -12.91 5.12
N PRO A 178 -13.62 -13.69 4.97
CA PRO A 178 -14.07 -14.07 3.64
C PRO A 178 -14.52 -12.87 2.80
N TRP A 179 -15.11 -11.86 3.45
CA TRP A 179 -15.53 -10.64 2.77
C TRP A 179 -14.36 -9.74 2.40
N ALA A 180 -13.32 -9.68 3.24
CA ALA A 180 -12.07 -9.00 2.94
C ALA A 180 -11.36 -9.64 1.74
N ALA A 181 -11.28 -10.98 1.69
CA ALA A 181 -10.73 -11.70 0.54
C ALA A 181 -11.51 -11.38 -0.74
N GLY A 182 -12.85 -11.45 -0.68
CA GLY A 182 -13.72 -11.11 -1.81
C GLY A 182 -13.55 -9.66 -2.28
N ALA A 183 -13.42 -8.71 -1.36
CA ALA A 183 -13.13 -7.31 -1.65
C ALA A 183 -11.77 -7.14 -2.37
N GLY A 184 -10.73 -7.85 -1.93
CA GLY A 184 -9.43 -7.87 -2.58
C GLY A 184 -9.49 -8.44 -4.00
N VAL A 185 -10.20 -9.56 -4.20
CA VAL A 185 -10.40 -10.18 -5.52
C VAL A 185 -11.16 -9.25 -6.45
N LEU A 186 -12.25 -8.65 -5.99
CA LEU A 186 -13.06 -7.71 -6.78
C LEU A 186 -12.23 -6.52 -7.25
N ALA A 187 -11.49 -5.89 -6.33
CA ALA A 187 -10.63 -4.76 -6.64
C ALA A 187 -9.50 -5.16 -7.61
N GLY A 188 -8.85 -6.29 -7.39
CA GLY A 188 -7.79 -6.82 -8.25
C GLY A 188 -8.28 -7.18 -9.66
N LEU A 189 -9.48 -7.74 -9.77
CA LEU A 189 -10.09 -8.11 -11.05
C LEU A 189 -10.44 -6.88 -11.88
N VAL A 190 -11.13 -5.91 -11.28
CA VAL A 190 -11.51 -4.68 -12.00
C VAL A 190 -10.27 -3.89 -12.39
N ASN A 191 -9.29 -3.77 -11.49
CA ASN A 191 -8.03 -3.07 -11.78
C ASN A 191 -7.25 -3.79 -12.89
N GLY A 192 -7.15 -5.12 -12.80
CA GLY A 192 -6.46 -5.96 -13.79
C GLY A 192 -7.09 -5.87 -15.18
N VAL A 193 -8.42 -5.99 -15.28
CA VAL A 193 -9.14 -5.85 -16.56
C VAL A 193 -8.99 -4.45 -17.13
N LEU A 194 -9.17 -3.41 -16.31
CA LEU A 194 -9.13 -2.03 -16.79
C LEU A 194 -7.72 -1.63 -17.25
N HIS A 195 -6.68 -2.14 -16.57
CA HIS A 195 -5.29 -1.89 -16.93
C HIS A 195 -4.77 -2.78 -18.07
N GLN A 196 -5.03 -4.10 -18.04
CA GLN A 196 -4.48 -5.06 -19.01
C GLN A 196 -5.30 -5.18 -20.29
N GLU A 197 -6.64 -5.21 -20.19
CA GLU A 197 -7.52 -5.43 -21.34
C GLU A 197 -7.94 -4.12 -22.01
N LEU A 198 -8.17 -3.06 -21.22
CA LEU A 198 -8.59 -1.75 -21.73
C LEU A 198 -7.46 -0.72 -21.85
N GLY A 199 -6.22 -1.09 -21.48
CA GLY A 199 -5.04 -0.23 -21.61
C GLY A 199 -5.12 1.08 -20.83
N GLN A 200 -5.95 1.16 -19.78
CA GLN A 200 -6.14 2.40 -19.03
C GLN A 200 -4.91 2.72 -18.17
N PRO A 201 -4.55 4.01 -18.03
CA PRO A 201 -3.46 4.42 -17.15
C PRO A 201 -3.77 4.07 -15.70
N SER A 202 -2.73 3.77 -14.91
CA SER A 202 -2.83 3.30 -13.50
C SER A 202 -3.83 4.10 -12.64
N PRO A 203 -3.86 5.45 -12.68
CA PRO A 203 -4.84 6.21 -11.90
C PRO A 203 -6.30 5.96 -12.30
N MET A 204 -6.58 5.81 -13.60
CA MET A 204 -7.94 5.54 -14.08
C MET A 204 -8.38 4.12 -13.75
N ALA A 205 -7.45 3.15 -13.87
CA ALA A 205 -7.70 1.78 -13.47
C ALA A 205 -8.03 1.67 -11.98
N ALA A 206 -7.23 2.33 -11.13
CA ALA A 206 -7.43 2.37 -9.69
C ALA A 206 -8.73 3.10 -9.30
N LEU A 207 -9.09 4.19 -9.99
CA LEU A 207 -10.37 4.89 -9.77
C LEU A 207 -11.55 3.97 -10.03
N GLY A 208 -11.57 3.30 -11.20
CA GLY A 208 -12.66 2.41 -11.58
C GLY A 208 -12.82 1.25 -10.61
N ALA A 209 -11.70 0.61 -10.24
CA ALA A 209 -11.70 -0.47 -9.26
C ALA A 209 -12.14 -0.01 -7.87
N ALA A 210 -11.69 1.15 -7.41
CA ALA A 210 -12.12 1.73 -6.13
C ALA A 210 -13.61 2.12 -6.14
N ALA A 211 -14.14 2.59 -7.26
CA ALA A 211 -15.56 2.89 -7.43
C ALA A 211 -16.42 1.63 -7.39
N VAL A 212 -16.02 0.56 -8.07
CA VAL A 212 -16.74 -0.72 -8.01
C VAL A 212 -16.67 -1.31 -6.60
N LEU A 213 -15.50 -1.27 -5.96
CA LEU A 213 -15.31 -1.73 -4.58
C LEU A 213 -16.18 -0.93 -3.60
N GLY A 214 -16.20 0.41 -3.72
CA GLY A 214 -17.02 1.29 -2.89
C GLY A 214 -18.52 1.06 -3.08
N ALA A 215 -18.97 0.80 -4.32
CA ALA A 215 -20.35 0.49 -4.62
C ALA A 215 -20.78 -0.86 -4.05
N ALA A 216 -19.96 -1.91 -4.24
CA ALA A 216 -20.20 -3.23 -3.69
C ALA A 216 -20.23 -3.18 -2.15
N ALA A 217 -19.27 -2.52 -1.52
CA ALA A 217 -19.23 -2.35 -0.07
C ALA A 217 -20.42 -1.53 0.44
N GLY A 218 -20.85 -0.49 -0.27
CA GLY A 218 -22.03 0.31 0.09
C GLY A 218 -23.33 -0.48 0.03
N ALA A 219 -23.49 -1.35 -0.98
CA ALA A 219 -24.69 -2.16 -1.15
C ALA A 219 -24.76 -3.36 -0.18
N VAL A 220 -23.63 -3.99 0.12
CA VAL A 220 -23.57 -5.24 0.91
C VAL A 220 -23.44 -4.98 2.41
N ALA A 221 -22.76 -3.90 2.82
CA ALA A 221 -22.45 -3.63 4.22
C ALA A 221 -23.67 -3.60 5.15
N PRO A 222 -24.83 -2.99 4.79
CA PRO A 222 -25.95 -2.95 5.71
C PRO A 222 -26.64 -4.30 5.84
N SER A 223 -26.68 -5.12 4.79
CA SER A 223 -27.17 -6.50 4.81
C SER A 223 -26.37 -7.36 5.80
N LEU A 224 -25.07 -7.08 5.91
CA LEU A 224 -24.14 -7.76 6.81
C LEU A 224 -24.04 -7.12 8.20
N HIS A 225 -24.72 -5.99 8.46
CA HIS A 225 -24.62 -5.21 9.70
C HIS A 225 -23.17 -4.82 10.05
N ILE A 226 -22.35 -4.51 9.06
CA ILE A 226 -20.95 -4.09 9.23
C ILE A 226 -20.72 -2.72 8.60
N PRO A 227 -19.75 -1.93 9.10
CA PRO A 227 -19.40 -0.65 8.46
C PRO A 227 -18.79 -0.89 7.07
N SER A 228 -19.20 -0.15 6.03
CA SER A 228 -18.63 -0.29 4.67
C SER A 228 -17.11 -0.13 4.63
N ARG A 229 -16.55 0.72 5.49
CA ARG A 229 -15.09 0.92 5.62
C ARG A 229 -14.34 -0.37 6.00
N SER A 230 -14.98 -1.31 6.69
CA SER A 230 -14.39 -2.61 7.04
C SER A 230 -14.19 -3.54 5.83
N LEU A 231 -14.87 -3.28 4.70
CA LEU A 231 -14.71 -4.00 3.44
C LEU A 231 -13.78 -3.26 2.48
N VAL A 232 -13.91 -1.94 2.40
CA VAL A 232 -13.15 -1.09 1.47
C VAL A 232 -11.66 -1.07 1.84
N VAL A 233 -11.31 -0.93 3.12
CA VAL A 233 -9.92 -0.80 3.57
C VAL A 233 -9.08 -2.05 3.23
N PRO A 234 -9.52 -3.28 3.56
CA PRO A 234 -8.83 -4.50 3.11
C PRO A 234 -8.76 -4.65 1.60
N GLY A 235 -9.82 -4.31 0.86
CA GLY A 235 -9.83 -4.40 -0.60
C GLY A 235 -8.81 -3.46 -1.27
N ILE A 236 -8.70 -2.22 -0.78
CA ILE A 236 -7.66 -1.27 -1.24
C ILE A 236 -6.27 -1.81 -0.94
N ALA A 237 -6.04 -2.29 0.29
CA ALA A 237 -4.76 -2.85 0.72
C ALA A 237 -4.40 -4.15 -0.01
N GLY A 238 -5.36 -4.90 -0.53
CA GLY A 238 -5.09 -6.10 -1.32
C GLY A 238 -4.58 -5.78 -2.72
N ALA A 239 -5.20 -4.82 -3.41
CA ALA A 239 -5.12 -4.76 -4.88
C ALA A 239 -4.79 -3.39 -5.48
N LEU A 240 -4.97 -2.30 -4.72
CA LEU A 240 -4.97 -0.93 -5.24
C LEU A 240 -3.79 -0.10 -4.75
N LEU A 241 -2.92 -0.66 -3.92
CA LEU A 241 -1.78 0.06 -3.35
C LEU A 241 -0.84 0.57 -4.48
N PRO A 242 -0.53 1.88 -4.54
CA PRO A 242 0.37 2.49 -5.54
C PRO A 242 1.85 2.23 -5.21
N GLY A 243 2.14 1.03 -4.74
CA GLY A 243 3.41 0.71 -4.11
C GLY A 243 4.63 0.74 -5.01
N PRO A 244 4.57 0.17 -6.22
CA PRO A 244 5.68 0.20 -7.15
C PRO A 244 6.12 1.62 -7.53
N ASP A 245 5.16 2.55 -7.68
CA ASP A 245 5.47 3.93 -8.09
C ASP A 245 6.13 4.72 -6.96
N VAL A 246 5.66 4.58 -5.72
CA VAL A 246 6.32 5.24 -4.59
C VAL A 246 7.73 4.70 -4.37
N TYR A 247 7.92 3.38 -4.48
CA TYR A 247 9.24 2.79 -4.38
C TYR A 247 10.18 3.32 -5.47
N ARG A 248 9.73 3.35 -6.74
CA ARG A 248 10.52 3.93 -7.85
C ARG A 248 10.87 5.38 -7.60
N SER A 249 9.95 6.17 -7.06
CA SER A 249 10.20 7.56 -6.70
C SER A 249 11.31 7.70 -5.65
N LEU A 250 11.20 6.97 -4.54
CA LEU A 250 12.18 7.01 -3.45
C LEU A 250 13.55 6.49 -3.89
N LEU A 251 13.56 5.41 -4.68
CA LEU A 251 14.78 4.83 -5.24
C LEU A 251 15.48 5.84 -6.18
N GLN A 252 14.76 6.41 -7.16
CA GLN A 252 15.33 7.39 -8.08
C GLN A 252 15.80 8.65 -7.36
N TYR A 253 15.10 9.07 -6.30
CA TYR A 253 15.52 10.19 -5.47
C TYR A 253 16.85 9.89 -4.77
N GLY A 254 16.98 8.73 -4.13
CA GLY A 254 18.24 8.30 -3.49
C GLY A 254 19.40 8.17 -4.48
N LEU A 255 19.11 7.70 -5.69
CA LEU A 255 20.09 7.54 -6.78
C LEU A 255 20.40 8.85 -7.53
N HIS A 256 19.80 9.99 -7.15
CA HIS A 256 19.94 11.28 -7.84
C HIS A 256 19.61 11.22 -9.34
N VAL A 257 18.69 10.32 -9.73
CA VAL A 257 18.25 10.15 -11.12
C VAL A 257 17.11 11.14 -11.43
N PRO A 258 17.19 11.89 -12.54
CA PRO A 258 16.09 12.76 -12.97
C PRO A 258 14.85 11.92 -13.31
N GLY A 259 13.71 12.24 -12.71
CA GLY A 259 12.44 11.52 -12.89
C GLY A 259 11.74 11.08 -11.60
N ALA A 260 12.44 11.11 -10.47
CA ALA A 260 11.91 10.70 -9.16
C ALA A 260 10.59 11.40 -8.79
N GLY A 261 10.50 12.70 -9.07
CA GLY A 261 9.29 13.50 -8.81
C GLY A 261 8.08 13.04 -9.63
N GLY A 262 8.29 12.52 -10.84
CA GLY A 262 7.21 12.03 -11.70
C GLY A 262 6.48 10.83 -11.10
N TYR A 263 7.23 9.87 -10.53
CA TYR A 263 6.66 8.71 -9.86
C TYR A 263 5.97 9.07 -8.54
N ALA A 264 6.47 10.07 -7.79
CA ALA A 264 5.80 10.58 -6.59
C ALA A 264 4.44 11.19 -6.95
N VAL A 265 4.40 12.01 -8.00
CA VAL A 265 3.14 12.60 -8.50
C VAL A 265 2.19 11.53 -8.98
N LEU A 266 2.66 10.54 -9.74
CA LEU A 266 1.83 9.43 -10.21
C LEU A 266 1.22 8.64 -9.05
N ALA A 267 2.02 8.32 -8.02
CA ALA A 267 1.52 7.64 -6.84
C ALA A 267 0.51 8.48 -6.06
N PHE A 268 0.75 9.77 -5.91
CA PHE A 268 -0.17 10.70 -5.26
C PHE A 268 -1.50 10.78 -6.02
N VAL A 269 -1.45 10.96 -7.34
CA VAL A 269 -2.63 11.00 -8.21
C VAL A 269 -3.39 9.67 -8.17
N THR A 270 -2.70 8.54 -8.21
CA THR A 270 -3.33 7.20 -8.10
C THR A 270 -4.02 7.05 -6.75
N THR A 271 -3.39 7.48 -5.65
CA THR A 271 -4.02 7.40 -4.32
C THR A 271 -5.23 8.32 -4.19
N ALA A 272 -5.14 9.52 -4.75
CA ALA A 272 -6.27 10.43 -4.81
C ALA A 272 -7.42 9.87 -5.65
N ALA A 273 -7.10 9.22 -6.77
CA ALA A 273 -8.05 8.56 -7.65
C ALA A 273 -8.77 7.40 -6.95
N ILE A 274 -8.09 6.65 -6.08
CA ILE A 274 -8.70 5.65 -5.20
C ILE A 274 -9.70 6.32 -4.26
N GLY A 275 -9.31 7.39 -3.55
CA GLY A 275 -10.22 8.14 -2.68
C GLY A 275 -11.45 8.67 -3.42
N VAL A 276 -11.26 9.31 -4.57
CA VAL A 276 -12.35 9.76 -5.45
C VAL A 276 -13.27 8.60 -5.84
N GLY A 277 -12.68 7.50 -6.30
CA GLY A 277 -13.40 6.29 -6.68
C GLY A 277 -14.24 5.74 -5.53
N THR A 278 -13.67 5.58 -4.34
CA THR A 278 -14.40 5.05 -3.18
C THR A 278 -15.62 5.90 -2.79
N VAL A 279 -15.49 7.23 -2.79
CA VAL A 279 -16.61 8.14 -2.50
C VAL A 279 -17.69 7.98 -3.56
N LEU A 280 -17.34 8.07 -4.84
CA LEU A 280 -18.28 7.87 -5.96
C LEU A 280 -19.00 6.52 -5.86
N GLY A 281 -18.24 5.45 -5.61
CA GLY A 281 -18.75 4.10 -5.41
C GLY A 281 -19.75 4.02 -4.28
N SER A 282 -19.39 4.51 -3.09
CA SER A 282 -20.28 4.46 -1.92
C SER A 282 -21.62 5.18 -2.15
N GLN A 283 -21.61 6.30 -2.89
CA GLN A 283 -22.82 7.05 -3.20
C GLN A 283 -23.73 6.26 -4.15
N LEU A 284 -23.15 5.61 -5.16
CA LEU A 284 -23.87 4.76 -6.09
C LEU A 284 -24.43 3.51 -5.39
N GLY A 285 -23.62 2.83 -4.57
CA GLY A 285 -24.04 1.65 -3.81
C GLY A 285 -25.17 1.95 -2.83
N GLY A 286 -25.06 3.06 -2.08
CA GLY A 286 -26.12 3.50 -1.18
C GLY A 286 -27.40 3.92 -1.91
N ALA A 287 -27.30 4.53 -3.09
CA ALA A 287 -28.46 4.86 -3.91
C ALA A 287 -29.18 3.62 -4.46
N ALA A 288 -28.43 2.61 -4.92
CA ALA A 288 -28.98 1.34 -5.38
C ALA A 288 -29.71 0.61 -4.25
N GLN A 289 -29.10 0.57 -3.08
CA GLN A 289 -29.69 -0.10 -1.92
C GLN A 289 -30.98 0.57 -1.43
N ARG A 290 -31.04 1.91 -1.40
CA ARG A 290 -32.27 2.66 -1.05
C ARG A 290 -33.43 2.39 -2.00
N ARG A 291 -33.14 2.05 -3.27
CA ARG A 291 -34.16 1.67 -4.25
C ARG A 291 -34.63 0.23 -4.08
N TRP A 292 -33.80 -0.63 -3.51
CA TRP A 292 -34.05 -2.07 -3.39
C TRP A 292 -34.60 -2.46 -2.01
N ALA A 293 -34.42 -1.60 -1.00
CA ALA A 293 -35.08 -1.76 0.29
C ALA A 293 -36.60 -1.57 0.10
N PRO A 294 -37.44 -2.56 0.43
CA PRO A 294 -38.88 -2.38 0.43
C PRO A 294 -39.25 -1.24 1.38
N ALA A 295 -40.15 -0.36 0.96
CA ALA A 295 -40.71 0.66 1.84
C ALA A 295 -41.37 -0.06 3.03
N SER A 296 -40.73 0.03 4.20
CA SER A 296 -41.28 -0.40 5.48
C SER A 296 -42.26 0.64 6.00
#